data_AF-A0A3D8JU01-F1
#
_entry.id   AF-A0A3D8JU01-F1
#
_cell.length_a   1.000
_cell.length_b   1.000
_cell.length_c   1.000
_cell.angle_alpha   90.00
_cell.angle_beta   90.00
_cell.angle_gamma   90.00
#
_symmetry.space_group_name_H-M   'P 1'
#
loop_
_entity.id
_entity.type
_entity.pdbx_description
1 polymer ?
#
loop_
_entity_poly.entity_id
_entity_poly.type
_entity_poly.pdbx_seq_one_letter_code
_entity_poly.pdbx_strand_id
1 'polypeptide(L)' 'MAAEGTPVYASANDAETRELFTLFAGDSCIPLRSVFEKVYLHTEVQCENGRGWVIDQQNFNITSAS' A
#
# COMPACT_ATOMS: atom_id res chain seq x y z
N MET A 1 -4.21 16.45 13.43
CA MET A 1 -4.64 15.29 12.63
C MET A 1 -3.36 14.55 12.29
N ALA A 2 -3.13 13.36 12.85
CA ALA A 2 -1.98 12.56 12.45
C ALA A 2 -2.23 12.11 11.02
N ALA A 3 -1.31 12.38 10.09
CA ALA A 3 -1.41 11.83 8.76
C ALA A 3 -1.37 10.30 8.89
N GLU A 4 -2.43 9.63 8.44
CA GLU A 4 -2.48 8.17 8.39
C GLU A 4 -1.41 7.74 7.37
N GLY A 5 -0.29 7.23 7.88
CA GLY A 5 0.82 6.75 7.05
C GLY A 5 0.42 5.45 6.35
N THR A 6 0.94 5.26 5.14
CA THR A 6 0.71 4.03 4.36
C THR A 6 1.88 3.08 4.60
N PRO A 7 1.68 1.94 5.29
CA PRO A 7 2.74 0.97 5.50
C PRO A 7 3.13 0.29 4.18
N VAL A 8 4.43 0.09 3.99
CA VAL A 8 5.03 -0.62 2.86
C VAL A 8 5.60 -1.93 3.36
N TYR A 9 5.21 -3.03 2.75
CA TYR A 9 5.52 -4.38 3.18
C TYR A 9 6.55 -5.07 2.28
N ALA A 10 7.24 -6.06 2.84
CA ALA A 10 8.27 -6.82 2.13
C ALA A 10 7.72 -7.71 1.00
N SER A 11 6.43 -8.08 1.04
CA SER A 11 5.82 -9.01 0.09
C SER A 11 4.32 -8.78 0.00
N ALA A 12 3.72 -9.12 -1.15
CA ALA A 12 2.28 -9.03 -1.35
C ALA A 12 1.51 -10.04 -0.48
N ASN A 13 2.00 -11.28 -0.36
CA ASN A 13 1.33 -12.35 0.39
C ASN A 13 1.40 -12.15 1.92
N ASP A 14 2.54 -11.64 2.39
CA ASP A 14 2.87 -11.42 3.80
C ASP A 14 2.72 -9.95 4.21
N ALA A 15 2.01 -9.16 3.40
CA ALA A 15 1.57 -7.83 3.77
C ALA A 15 0.90 -7.89 5.16
N GLU A 16 1.13 -6.88 5.99
CA GLU A 16 0.72 -6.80 7.40
C GLU A 16 1.61 -7.54 8.42
N THR A 17 2.49 -8.46 8.00
CA THR A 17 3.38 -9.17 8.95
C THR A 17 4.81 -8.62 9.00
N ARG A 18 5.25 -7.96 7.92
CA ARG A 18 6.60 -7.42 7.75
C ARG A 18 6.58 -6.06 7.07
N GLU A 19 6.35 -5.02 7.86
CA GLU A 19 6.55 -3.64 7.44
C GLU A 19 8.04 -3.38 7.21
N LEU A 20 8.36 -2.76 6.07
CA LEU A 20 9.70 -2.27 5.75
C LEU A 20 9.85 -0.81 6.16
N PHE A 21 8.88 0.02 5.79
CA PHE A 21 8.84 1.45 6.10
C PHE A 21 7.41 1.98 5.94
N THR A 22 7.16 3.19 6.44
CA THR A 22 5.88 3.88 6.30
C THR A 22 6.05 5.05 5.32
N LEU A 23 5.11 5.19 4.38
CA LEU A 23 4.97 6.35 3.51
C LEU A 23 4.09 7.41 4.15
N PHE A 24 4.47 8.66 4.03
CA PHE A 24 3.71 9.81 4.49
C PHE A 24 3.24 10.66 3.32
N ALA A 25 2.28 11.55 3.60
CA ALA A 25 1.80 12.50 2.60
C ALA A 25 2.97 13.36 2.08
N GLY A 26 3.18 13.34 0.77
CA GLY A 26 4.28 14.03 0.09
C GLY A 26 5.41 13.11 -0.36
N ASP A 27 5.49 11.87 0.14
CA ASP A 27 6.41 10.87 -0.41
C ASP A 27 6.06 10.54 -1.86
N SER A 28 7.09 10.37 -2.69
CA SER A 28 6.96 10.04 -4.10
C SER A 28 7.41 8.61 -4.38
N CYS A 29 6.52 7.83 -4.99
CA CYS A 29 6.77 6.45 -5.36
C CYS A 29 6.26 6.15 -6.77
N ILE A 30 6.97 5.26 -7.47
CA ILE A 30 6.61 4.78 -8.80
C ILE A 30 5.92 3.42 -8.64
N PRO A 31 4.65 3.27 -9.07
CA PRO A 31 4.00 1.97 -9.11
C PRO A 31 4.64 1.10 -10.20
N LEU A 32 4.97 -0.14 -9.86
CA LEU A 32 5.64 -1.09 -10.76
C LEU A 32 4.66 -2.13 -11.32
N ARG A 33 3.91 -2.80 -10.43
CA ARG A 33 2.91 -3.80 -10.80
C ARG A 33 1.90 -3.97 -9.68
N SER A 34 0.74 -4.53 -10.01
CA SER A 34 -0.29 -4.86 -9.03
C SER A 34 -0.69 -6.33 -9.12
N VAL A 35 -0.93 -6.95 -7.97
CA VAL A 35 -1.38 -8.34 -7.84
C VAL A 35 -2.54 -8.41 -6.87
N PHE A 36 -3.55 -9.21 -7.19
CA PHE A 36 -4.55 -9.57 -6.21
C PHE A 36 -4.01 -10.72 -5.38
N GLU A 37 -3.85 -10.49 -4.08
CA GLU A 37 -3.45 -11.50 -3.11
C GLU A 37 -4.49 -11.57 -2.00
N LYS A 38 -4.94 -12.78 -1.70
CA LYS A 38 -6.09 -13.05 -0.81
C LYS A 38 -7.32 -12.25 -1.25
N VAL A 39 -7.63 -11.17 -0.54
CA VAL A 39 -8.83 -10.34 -0.73
C VAL A 39 -8.49 -8.95 -1.23
N TYR A 40 -7.20 -8.60 -1.30
CA TYR A 40 -6.75 -7.23 -1.49
C TYR A 40 -5.84 -7.08 -2.72
N LEU A 41 -6.01 -5.94 -3.40
CA LEU A 41 -5.06 -5.52 -4.43
C LEU A 41 -3.80 -5.00 -3.75
N HIS A 42 -2.67 -5.58 -4.07
CA HIS A 42 -1.36 -5.15 -3.61
C HIS A 42 -0.62 -4.52 -4.78
N THR A 43 -0.06 -3.35 -4.58
CA THR A 43 0.74 -2.66 -5.59
C THR A 43 2.18 -2.59 -5.12
N GLU A 44 3.09 -3.09 -5.95
CA GLU A 44 4.52 -2.94 -5.74
C GLU A 44 4.92 -1.52 -6.12
N VAL A 45 5.63 -0.84 -5.23
CA VAL A 45 6.07 0.54 -5.39
C VAL A 45 7.59 0.63 -5.23
N GLN A 46 8.22 1.46 -6.06
CA GLN A 46 9.59 1.90 -5.90
C GLN A 46 9.58 3.35 -5.42
N CYS A 47 9.98 3.56 -4.17
CA CYS A 47 10.12 4.86 -3.53
C CYS A 47 11.60 5.21 -3.39
N GLU A 48 11.89 6.45 -2.98
CA GLU A 48 13.26 6.86 -2.62
C GLU A 48 13.79 6.06 -1.42
N ASN A 49 12.92 5.80 -0.45
CA ASN A 49 13.21 5.01 0.75
C ASN A 49 13.40 3.52 0.49
N GLY A 50 13.05 3.02 -0.70
CA GLY A 50 13.18 1.61 -1.06
C GLY A 50 11.99 1.07 -1.85
N ARG A 51 11.98 -0.24 -2.02
CA ARG A 51 10.97 -0.98 -2.78
C ARG A 51 10.16 -1.88 -1.85
N GLY A 52 8.86 -1.97 -2.08
CA GLY A 52 7.99 -2.89 -1.36
C GLY A 52 6.56 -2.86 -1.87
N TRP A 53 5.63 -3.33 -1.06
CA TRP A 53 4.23 -3.53 -1.42
C TRP A 53 3.30 -2.71 -0.54
N VAL A 54 2.37 -1.99 -1.16
CA VAL A 54 1.26 -1.31 -0.47
C VAL A 54 -0.04 -2.04 -0.74
N ILE A 55 -0.96 -2.01 0.23
CA ILE A 55 -2.31 -2.54 0.07
C ILE A 55 -3.19 -1.40 -0.43
N ASP A 56 -3.84 -1.58 -1.58
CA ASP A 56 -4.66 -0.56 -2.27
C ASP A 56 -5.99 -0.23 -1.55
N GLN A 57 -6.32 -0.96 -0.48
CA GLN A 57 -7.60 -0.88 0.22
C GLN A 57 -7.86 0.40 1.03
N GLN A 58 -6.99 1.39 0.98
CA GLN A 58 -7.11 2.55 1.87
C GLN A 58 -8.09 3.64 1.38
N ASN A 59 -8.90 3.45 0.32
CA ASN A 59 -9.90 4.47 -0.08
C ASN A 59 -11.08 4.02 -0.99
N PHE A 60 -11.59 2.80 -0.88
CA PHE A 60 -12.89 2.50 -1.50
C PHE A 60 -14.02 2.83 -0.53
N ASN A 61 -14.44 4.10 -0.52
CA ASN A 61 -15.76 4.46 0.00
C ASN A 61 -16.80 3.88 -0.97
N ILE A 62 -17.12 2.59 -0.83
CA ILE A 62 -18.23 1.97 -1.56
C ILE A 62 -19.50 2.51 -0.92
N THR A 63 -19.95 3.68 -1.37
CA THR A 63 -21.32 4.10 -1.14
C THR A 63 -22.18 3.16 -1.98
N SER A 64 -22.72 2.12 -1.35
CA SER A 64 -23.82 1.35 -1.95
C SER A 64 -24.96 2.32 -2.21
N ALA A 65 -25.12 2.73 -3.46
CA ALA A 65 -26.33 3.44 -3.89
C ALA A 65 -27.49 2.46 -3.68
N SER A 66 -28.33 2.79 -2.69
CA SER A 66 -29.63 2.15 -2.47
C SER A 66 -30.64 2.68 -3.48
#